data_AF-A0A290S3M0-F1
#
_entry.id   AF-A0A290S3M0-F1
#
_cell.length_a   1.000
_cell.length_b   1.000
_cell.length_c   1.000
_cell.angle_alpha   90.00
_cell.angle_beta   90.00
_cell.angle_gamma   90.00
#
_symmetry.space_group_name_H-M   'P 1'
#
loop_
_entity.id
_entity.type
_entity.pdbx_description
1 polymer ?
#
loop_
_entity_poly.entity_id
_entity_poly.type
_entity_poly.pdbx_seq_one_letter_code
_entity_poly.pdbx_strand_id
1 'polypeptide(L)'
;MAQTSFFSVSPKVCVVSEQQGFCDLDLQFKWQLNTYSDVCLYQQEQRLQCWEQQLSGQFNYKARVQVETIYSLINPHTGVLIAKTQVEVQSAHAKKNRRRLRSPWSFF
;
A
#
# COMPACT_ATOMS: atom_id res chain seq x y z
N MET A 1 0.97 29.54 5.25
CA MET A 1 1.32 28.26 5.91
C MET A 1 0.75 27.16 5.03
N ALA A 2 1.58 26.30 4.44
CA ALA A 2 1.12 25.27 3.51
C ALA A 2 0.49 24.11 4.30
N GLN A 3 -0.83 24.07 4.40
CA GLN A 3 -1.55 22.89 4.88
C GLN A 3 -1.50 21.84 3.77
N THR A 4 -0.76 20.76 4.00
CA THR A 4 -0.56 19.68 3.03
C THR A 4 -1.23 18.42 3.55
N SER A 5 -2.24 17.95 2.82
CA SER A 5 -2.87 16.65 3.08
C SER A 5 -1.89 15.53 2.76
N PHE A 6 -1.83 14.50 3.59
CA PHE A 6 -1.01 13.31 3.32
C PHE A 6 -1.76 12.03 3.67
N PHE A 7 -1.37 10.94 3.01
CA PHE A 7 -1.83 9.59 3.31
C PHE A 7 -0.68 8.61 3.12
N SER A 8 -0.43 7.77 4.12
CA SER A 8 0.67 6.81 4.12
C SER A 8 0.28 5.49 4.75
N VAL A 9 0.86 4.41 4.23
CA VAL A 9 0.87 3.07 4.82
C VAL A 9 2.31 2.65 5.11
N SER A 10 2.51 1.91 6.20
CA SER A 10 3.79 1.29 6.55
C SER A 10 3.55 -0.13 7.08
N PRO A 11 4.32 -1.14 6.64
CA PRO A 11 5.29 -1.11 5.54
C PRO A 11 4.61 -0.97 4.15
N LYS A 12 5.35 -0.44 3.17
CA LYS A 12 4.89 -0.32 1.76
C LYS A 12 5.20 -1.54 0.89
N VAL A 13 6.04 -2.44 1.37
CA VAL A 13 6.50 -3.61 0.60
C VAL A 13 6.34 -4.86 1.46
N CYS A 14 5.67 -5.86 0.90
CA CYS A 14 5.58 -7.24 1.37
C CYS A 14 6.61 -8.07 0.60
N VAL A 15 7.48 -8.80 1.30
CA VAL A 15 8.42 -9.74 0.66
C VAL A 15 7.91 -11.16 0.86
N VAL A 16 7.43 -11.79 -0.21
CA VAL A 16 6.97 -13.19 -0.20
C VAL A 16 8.10 -14.16 -0.50
N SER A 17 8.07 -15.31 0.17
CA SER A 17 8.93 -16.47 -0.11
C SER A 17 8.20 -17.42 -1.07
N GLU A 18 8.92 -18.24 -1.84
CA GLU A 18 8.30 -19.21 -2.77
C GLU A 18 7.41 -20.24 -2.05
N GLN A 19 7.69 -20.50 -0.76
CA GLN A 19 6.93 -21.43 0.07
C GLN A 19 5.61 -20.84 0.57
N GLN A 20 5.51 -19.51 0.67
CA GLN A 20 4.36 -18.78 1.17
C GLN A 20 4.06 -17.62 0.23
N GLY A 21 3.08 -17.80 -0.66
CA GLY A 21 2.64 -16.78 -1.63
C GLY A 21 1.90 -15.58 -1.03
N PHE A 22 2.03 -15.33 0.27
CA PHE A 22 1.41 -14.20 0.97
C PHE A 22 2.29 -13.72 2.14
N CYS A 23 2.15 -12.44 2.49
CA CYS A 23 2.67 -11.91 3.75
C CYS A 23 1.52 -11.65 4.72
N ASP A 24 1.72 -11.98 5.98
CA ASP A 24 0.94 -11.41 7.07
C ASP A 24 1.70 -10.18 7.60
N LEU A 25 1.05 -9.00 7.54
CA LEU A 25 1.63 -7.72 7.91
C LEU A 25 0.76 -6.98 8.90
N ASP A 26 1.39 -6.33 9.87
CA ASP A 26 0.76 -5.29 10.69
C ASP A 26 0.92 -3.95 9.96
N LEU A 27 -0.08 -3.56 9.17
CA LEU A 27 -0.10 -2.30 8.44
C LEU A 27 -0.51 -1.16 9.37
N GLN A 28 0.28 -0.09 9.37
CA GLN A 28 -0.04 1.17 10.01
C GLN A 28 -0.41 2.22 8.94
N PHE A 29 -1.65 2.68 8.98
CA PHE A 29 -2.15 3.78 8.18
C PHE A 29 -2.09 5.08 8.98
N LYS A 30 -1.64 6.15 8.33
CA LYS A 30 -1.69 7.52 8.86
C LYS A 30 -2.14 8.46 7.76
N TRP A 31 -3.05 9.36 8.10
CA TRP A 31 -3.55 10.36 7.17
C TRP A 31 -3.83 11.69 7.87
N GLN A 32 -3.75 12.76 7.09
CA GLN A 32 -4.11 14.12 7.50
C GLN A 32 -4.71 14.87 6.31
N LEU A 33 -5.73 15.66 6.57
CA LEU A 33 -6.44 16.51 5.61
C LEU A 33 -6.26 17.97 5.99
N ASN A 34 -6.62 18.85 5.05
CA ASN A 34 -6.59 20.30 5.27
C ASN A 34 -7.87 20.82 5.95
N THR A 35 -8.96 20.06 5.85
CA THR A 35 -10.28 20.41 6.37
C THR A 35 -10.91 19.22 7.08
N TYR A 36 -11.72 19.48 8.08
CA TYR A 36 -12.52 18.44 8.73
C TYR A 36 -13.43 17.78 7.69
N SER A 37 -13.37 16.45 7.61
CA SER A 37 -14.18 15.69 6.68
C SER A 37 -14.47 14.30 7.24
N ASP A 38 -15.55 13.70 6.76
CA ASP A 38 -15.82 12.30 6.98
C ASP A 38 -15.05 11.49 5.94
N VAL A 39 -14.33 10.47 6.41
CA VAL A 39 -13.44 9.68 5.57
C VAL A 39 -13.44 8.23 6.01
N CYS A 40 -13.45 7.34 5.03
CA CYS A 40 -13.35 5.91 5.24
C CYS A 40 -12.15 5.35 4.48
N LEU A 41 -11.39 4.49 5.16
CA LEU A 41 -10.32 3.68 4.59
C LEU A 41 -10.93 2.42 3.97
N TYR A 42 -10.57 2.18 2.72
CA TYR A 42 -10.97 1.00 1.95
C TYR A 42 -9.75 0.21 1.52
N GLN A 43 -9.89 -1.11 1.54
CA GLN A 43 -9.05 -2.07 0.83
C GLN A 43 -9.85 -2.56 -0.38
N GLN A 44 -9.48 -2.11 -1.58
CA GLN A 44 -10.33 -2.24 -2.77
C GLN A 44 -11.78 -1.76 -2.50
N GLU A 45 -12.74 -2.67 -2.39
CA GLU A 45 -14.16 -2.38 -2.11
C GLU A 45 -14.53 -2.60 -0.63
N GLN A 46 -13.65 -3.25 0.14
CA GLN A 46 -13.90 -3.55 1.54
C GLN A 46 -13.60 -2.33 2.41
N ARG A 47 -14.62 -1.84 3.10
CA ARG A 47 -14.47 -0.77 4.10
C ARG A 47 -13.80 -1.32 5.36
N LEU A 48 -12.70 -0.71 5.77
CA LEU A 48 -11.92 -1.12 6.94
C LEU A 48 -12.22 -0.28 8.18
N GLN A 49 -12.15 1.04 8.05
CA GLN A 49 -12.29 1.98 9.18
C GLN A 49 -12.84 3.31 8.66
N CYS A 50 -13.67 3.99 9.46
CA CYS A 50 -14.16 5.33 9.17
C CYS A 50 -13.86 6.29 10.32
N TRP A 51 -13.75 7.57 9.97
CA TRP A 51 -13.63 8.68 10.88
C TRP A 51 -14.61 9.77 10.46
N GLU A 52 -15.29 10.35 11.43
CA GLU A 52 -16.30 11.39 11.23
C GLU A 52 -15.76 12.72 11.75
N GLN A 53 -15.87 13.76 10.92
CA GLN A 53 -15.44 15.12 11.23
C GLN A 53 -14.03 15.16 11.85
N GLN A 54 -13.05 14.58 11.15
CA GLN A 54 -11.65 14.55 11.60
C GLN A 54 -10.71 15.23 10.61
N LEU A 55 -9.62 15.82 11.13
CA LEU A 55 -8.51 16.34 10.33
C LEU A 55 -7.42 15.30 10.09
N SER A 56 -7.34 14.27 10.92
CA SER A 56 -6.30 13.24 10.82
C SER A 56 -6.76 11.95 11.49
N GLY A 57 -6.13 10.84 11.12
CA GLY A 57 -6.41 9.55 11.73
C GLY A 57 -5.24 8.59 11.60
N GLN A 58 -5.25 7.58 12.47
CA GLN A 58 -4.33 6.45 12.42
C GLN A 58 -5.09 5.14 12.60
N PHE A 59 -4.66 4.08 11.95
CA PHE A 59 -5.27 2.77 12.05
C PHE A 59 -4.23 1.66 11.88
N ASN A 60 -4.28 0.67 12.76
CA ASN A 60 -3.45 -0.53 12.65
C ASN A 60 -4.32 -1.68 12.15
N TYR A 61 -3.85 -2.41 11.14
CA TYR A 61 -4.61 -3.45 10.47
C TYR A 61 -3.74 -4.66 10.18
N LYS A 62 -4.21 -5.84 10.60
CA LYS A 62 -3.57 -7.11 10.25
C LYS A 62 -4.01 -7.53 8.86
N ALA A 63 -3.14 -7.35 7.89
CA ALA A 63 -3.40 -7.65 6.49
C ALA A 63 -2.71 -8.94 6.07
N ARG A 64 -3.43 -9.77 5.31
CA ARG A 64 -2.83 -10.84 4.51
C ARG A 64 -2.74 -10.36 3.07
N VAL A 65 -1.52 -10.11 2.58
CA VAL A 65 -1.26 -9.54 1.26
C VAL A 65 -0.65 -10.60 0.35
N GLN A 66 -1.35 -10.93 -0.74
CA GLN A 66 -0.91 -11.89 -1.77
C GLN A 66 -0.43 -11.20 -3.04
N VAL A 67 -1.08 -10.09 -3.38
CA VAL A 67 -0.83 -9.29 -4.57
C VAL A 67 -0.78 -7.81 -4.18
N GLU A 68 -0.27 -6.98 -5.07
CA GLU A 68 -0.31 -5.54 -4.91
C GLU A 68 -1.71 -5.07 -4.53
N THR A 69 -1.81 -4.38 -3.39
CA THR A 69 -3.09 -4.05 -2.77
C THR A 69 -3.19 -2.54 -2.59
N ILE A 70 -4.24 -1.97 -3.18
CA ILE A 70 -4.52 -0.52 -3.13
C ILE A 70 -5.44 -0.23 -1.95
N TYR A 71 -5.02 0.74 -1.15
CA TYR A 71 -5.80 1.31 -0.08
C TYR A 71 -6.23 2.73 -0.45
N SER A 72 -7.49 3.06 -0.19
CA SER A 72 -8.11 4.32 -0.60
C SER A 72 -8.74 5.01 0.59
N LEU A 73 -8.61 6.34 0.65
CA LEU A 73 -9.44 7.19 1.50
C LEU A 73 -10.54 7.80 0.66
N ILE A 74 -11.79 7.56 1.05
CA ILE A 74 -12.98 8.00 0.32
C ILE A 74 -13.92 8.70 1.30
N ASN A 75 -14.50 9.84 0.91
CA ASN A 75 -15.59 10.43 1.67
C ASN A 75 -16.86 9.58 1.44
N PRO A 76 -17.45 8.97 2.50
CA PRO A 76 -18.54 8.01 2.34
C PRO A 76 -19.86 8.63 1.87
N HIS A 77 -20.05 9.94 2.06
CA HIS A 77 -21.28 10.62 1.69
C HIS A 77 -21.27 11.08 0.23
N THR A 78 -20.11 11.54 -0.25
CA THR A 78 -19.96 12.06 -1.62
C THR A 78 -19.37 11.04 -2.60
N GLY A 79 -18.76 9.97 -2.10
CA GLY A 79 -18.01 9.00 -2.91
C GLY A 79 -16.69 9.56 -3.45
N VAL A 80 -16.30 10.77 -3.06
CA VAL A 80 -15.08 11.41 -3.56
C VAL A 80 -13.84 10.68 -3.04
N LEU A 81 -12.96 10.30 -3.95
CA LEU A 81 -11.64 9.78 -3.63
C LEU A 81 -10.74 10.91 -3.12
N ILE A 82 -10.27 10.79 -1.88
CA ILE A 82 -9.41 11.78 -1.22
C ILE A 82 -7.94 11.46 -1.47
N ALA A 83 -7.52 10.21 -1.27
CA ALA A 83 -6.15 9.78 -1.46
C ALA A 83 -6.05 8.26 -1.68
N LYS A 84 -4.92 7.81 -2.23
CA LYS A 84 -4.60 6.38 -2.38
C LYS A 84 -3.17 6.09 -1.94
N THR A 85 -2.94 4.89 -1.48
CA THR A 85 -1.62 4.32 -1.25
C THR A 85 -1.65 2.83 -1.57
N GLN A 86 -0.50 2.19 -1.67
CA GLN A 86 -0.44 0.78 -2.03
C GLN A 86 0.64 0.05 -1.25
N VAL A 87 0.40 -1.25 -1.06
CA VAL A 87 1.38 -2.20 -0.57
C VAL A 87 1.78 -3.08 -1.73
N GLU A 88 3.04 -3.00 -2.13
CA GLU A 88 3.61 -3.78 -3.22
C GLU A 88 4.07 -5.16 -2.70
N VAL A 89 4.00 -6.16 -3.57
CA VAL A 89 4.50 -7.51 -3.27
C VAL A 89 5.76 -7.78 -4.09
N GLN A 90 6.85 -8.10 -3.40
CA GLN A 90 8.12 -8.47 -4.02
C GLN A 90 8.46 -9.92 -3.66
N SER A 91 9.01 -10.69 -4.60
CA SER A 91 9.51 -12.02 -4.30
C SER A 91 10.97 -11.97 -3.86
N ALA A 92 11.33 -12.73 -2.82
CA ALA A 92 12.69 -12.78 -2.27
C ALA A 92 13.77 -13.18 -3.30
N HIS A 93 13.39 -13.81 -4.41
CA HIS A 93 14.31 -14.39 -5.41
C HIS A 93 14.22 -13.79 -6.83
N ALA A 94 13.51 -12.67 -7.04
CA ALA A 94 13.37 -12.02 -8.36
C ALA A 94 14.69 -11.64 -9.07
N LYS A 95 15.86 -11.78 -8.41
CA LYS A 95 17.19 -11.52 -8.97
C LYS A 95 17.88 -12.70 -9.67
N LYS A 96 17.22 -13.83 -9.97
CA LYS A 96 17.91 -14.98 -10.63
C LYS A 96 17.89 -14.99 -12.16
N ASN A 97 17.21 -14.06 -12.82
CA ASN A 97 17.23 -13.95 -14.29
C ASN A 97 17.84 -12.63 -14.80
N ARG A 98 19.00 -12.25 -14.28
CA ARG A 98 19.91 -11.45 -15.09
C ARG A 98 20.51 -12.44 -16.09
N ARG A 99 19.94 -12.53 -17.31
CA ARG A 99 20.58 -13.26 -18.42
C ARG A 99 22.06 -12.91 -18.36
N ARG A 100 22.94 -13.89 -18.11
CA ARG A 100 24.36 -13.69 -18.42
C ARG A 100 24.37 -13.44 -19.92
N LEU A 101 24.59 -12.19 -20.31
CA LEU A 101 24.96 -11.88 -21.69
C LEU A 101 26.29 -12.61 -21.88
N ARG A 102 26.24 -13.83 -22.42
CA ARG A 102 27.45 -14.53 -22.85
C ARG A 102 27.98 -13.67 -23.99
N SER A 103 29.13 -13.05 -23.79
CA SER A 103 29.86 -12.42 -24.89
C SER A 103 30.03 -13.47 -25.99
N PRO A 104 29.67 -13.19 -27.25
CA PRO A 104 29.76 -14.17 -28.33
C PRO A 104 31.20 -14.39 -28.84
N TRP A 105 32.24 -13.88 -28.14
CA TRP A 105 33.61 -13.93 -28.66
C TRP A 105 34.63 -14.43 -27.63
N SER A 106 35.09 -15.67 -27.84
CA SER A 106 36.50 -16.12 -27.75
C SER A 106 36.55 -17.62 -28.13
N PHE A 107 36.85 -17.98 -29.39
CA PHE A 107 38.16 -18.47 -29.88
C PHE A 107 38.89 -19.40 -28.89
N PHE A 108 38.86 -20.71 -29.13
CA PHE A 108 39.96 -21.55 -29.67
C PHE A 108 39.37 -22.87 -30.20
#